data_AF-A0A7J6PFQ9-F1
#
_entry.id   AF-A0A7J6PFQ9-F1
#
_cell.length_a   1.000
_cell.length_b   1.000
_cell.length_c   1.000
_cell.angle_alpha   90.00
_cell.angle_beta   90.00
_cell.angle_gamma   90.00
#
_symmetry.space_group_name_H-M   'P 1'
#
loop_
_entity.id
_entity.type
_entity.pdbx_description
1 polymer ?
#
loop_
_entity_poly.entity_id
_entity_poly.type
_entity_poly.pdbx_seq_one_letter_code
_entity_poly.pdbx_strand_id
1 'polypeptide(L)'
;MKCDCGDQLLDFLVTLDEEDRAVLLYIRGHEGRGIGLANKVKAYNLQDEDGLDTVESNLKLGYAPDCRDFADARRALKHLGIRSVMLYTNNPAKVAALGELVSEVRAVPARPNRNNIDYLRTKQVKFNHLTVLRSPRYGSDSGELSPVTTAGEDESGYFYNELMD
;
A
#
# COMPACT_ATOMS: atom_id res chain seq x y z
N MET A 1 9.88 -6.33 -10.20
CA MET A 1 8.66 -5.50 -10.16
C MET A 1 8.74 -4.58 -8.95
N LYS A 2 8.60 -3.25 -9.12
CA LYS A 2 8.80 -2.24 -8.06
C LYS A 2 7.54 -1.97 -7.20
N CYS A 3 6.31 -2.19 -7.71
CA CYS A 3 5.06 -2.00 -6.95
C CYS A 3 4.52 -3.32 -6.36
N ASP A 4 3.85 -3.24 -5.21
CA ASP A 4 3.01 -4.25 -4.51
C ASP A 4 1.53 -4.23 -4.96
N CYS A 5 1.17 -3.30 -5.85
CA CYS A 5 -0.20 -3.02 -6.28
C CYS A 5 -0.94 -4.26 -6.80
N GLY A 6 -0.24 -5.12 -7.56
CA GLY A 6 -0.81 -6.32 -8.17
C GLY A 6 -1.07 -7.41 -7.15
N ASP A 7 -0.10 -7.67 -6.26
CA ASP A 7 -0.24 -8.64 -5.18
C ASP A 7 -1.40 -8.26 -4.24
N GLN A 8 -1.53 -6.98 -3.88
CA GLN A 8 -2.62 -6.49 -3.05
C GLN A 8 -4.00 -6.68 -3.70
N LEU A 9 -4.09 -6.51 -5.03
CA LEU A 9 -5.33 -6.77 -5.76
C LEU A 9 -5.67 -8.25 -5.74
N LEU A 10 -4.71 -9.13 -6.04
CA LEU A 10 -4.93 -10.58 -6.04
C LEU A 10 -5.33 -11.09 -4.66
N ASP A 11 -4.66 -10.63 -3.60
CA ASP A 11 -4.98 -11.00 -2.22
C ASP A 11 -6.42 -10.55 -1.87
N PHE A 12 -6.85 -9.35 -2.29
CA PHE A 12 -8.23 -8.89 -2.05
C PHE A 12 -9.28 -9.62 -2.89
N LEU A 13 -8.93 -10.10 -4.09
CA LEU A 13 -9.84 -10.92 -4.90
C LEU A 13 -10.15 -12.26 -4.21
N VAL A 14 -9.20 -12.83 -3.45
CA VAL A 14 -9.47 -14.01 -2.62
C VAL A 14 -10.45 -13.66 -1.50
N THR A 15 -10.24 -12.55 -0.80
CA THR A 15 -11.20 -12.08 0.22
C THR A 15 -12.61 -11.84 -0.35
N LEU A 16 -12.71 -11.32 -1.57
CA LEU A 16 -14.01 -11.14 -2.25
C LEU A 16 -14.76 -12.45 -2.50
N ASP A 17 -14.04 -13.56 -2.67
CA ASP A 17 -14.63 -14.89 -2.89
C ASP A 17 -15.09 -15.53 -1.57
N GLU A 18 -14.42 -15.21 -0.46
CA GLU A 18 -14.69 -15.76 0.87
C GLU A 18 -15.76 -14.98 1.65
N GLU A 19 -16.02 -13.72 1.30
CA GLU A 19 -16.93 -12.82 2.00
C GLU A 19 -18.26 -12.64 1.25
N ASP A 20 -19.39 -12.85 1.94
CA ASP A 20 -20.74 -12.65 1.37
C ASP A 20 -21.00 -11.21 0.90
N ARG A 21 -20.25 -10.24 1.45
CA ARG A 21 -20.44 -8.81 1.20
C ARG A 21 -19.11 -8.07 1.10
N ALA A 22 -18.58 -7.97 -0.11
CA ALA A 22 -17.39 -7.19 -0.38
C ALA A 22 -17.54 -6.33 -1.64
N VAL A 23 -16.78 -5.23 -1.68
CA VAL A 23 -16.78 -4.29 -2.81
C VAL A 23 -15.34 -3.89 -3.13
N LEU A 24 -14.98 -3.94 -4.41
CA LEU A 24 -13.74 -3.38 -4.93
C LEU A 24 -14.01 -2.05 -5.63
N LEU A 25 -13.42 -0.97 -5.13
CA LEU A 25 -13.49 0.34 -5.78
C LEU A 25 -12.24 0.60 -6.61
N TYR A 26 -12.41 0.57 -7.93
CA TYR A 26 -11.35 0.92 -8.87
C TYR A 26 -11.44 2.40 -9.28
N ILE A 27 -10.64 3.25 -8.63
CA ILE A 27 -10.68 4.70 -8.83
C ILE A 27 -9.78 5.10 -10.01
N ARG A 28 -10.40 5.71 -11.03
CA ARG A 28 -9.70 6.24 -12.21
C ARG A 28 -8.94 7.52 -11.86
N GLY A 29 -7.91 7.85 -12.64
CA GLY A 29 -7.13 9.09 -12.43
C GLY A 29 -6.10 9.01 -11.30
N HIS A 30 -6.07 7.94 -10.50
CA HIS A 30 -5.11 7.78 -9.38
C HIS A 30 -3.77 7.14 -9.79
N GLU A 31 -3.56 6.89 -11.08
CA GLU A 31 -2.30 6.34 -11.58
C GLU A 31 -1.12 7.26 -11.22
N GLY A 32 0.01 6.67 -10.82
CA GLY A 32 1.19 7.42 -10.41
C GLY A 32 1.01 8.30 -9.16
N ARG A 33 0.04 8.02 -8.28
CA ARG A 33 -0.38 8.95 -7.20
C ARG A 33 -1.05 10.24 -7.74
N GLY A 34 -1.82 10.12 -8.81
CA GLY A 34 -2.59 11.22 -9.37
C GLY A 34 -1.87 12.03 -10.46
N ILE A 35 -0.59 11.76 -10.72
CA ILE A 35 0.18 12.44 -11.78
C ILE A 35 -0.01 11.80 -13.16
N GLY A 36 -0.68 10.64 -13.24
CA GLY A 36 -0.90 9.90 -14.48
C GLY A 36 0.29 9.03 -14.91
N LEU A 37 0.02 8.15 -15.89
CA LEU A 37 0.99 7.13 -16.32
C LEU A 37 2.26 7.73 -16.94
N ALA A 38 2.11 8.73 -17.81
CA ALA A 38 3.26 9.35 -18.49
C ALA A 38 4.24 9.99 -17.49
N ASN A 39 3.72 10.70 -16.48
CA ASN A 39 4.57 11.32 -15.46
C ASN A 39 5.11 10.29 -14.45
N LYS A 40 4.41 9.18 -14.21
CA LYS A 40 4.95 8.05 -13.45
C LYS A 40 6.21 7.48 -14.10
N VAL A 41 6.20 7.31 -15.43
CA VAL A 41 7.39 6.86 -16.18
C VAL A 41 8.52 7.87 -16.04
N LYS A 42 8.26 9.18 -16.19
CA LYS A 42 9.26 10.22 -15.95
C LYS A 42 9.82 10.19 -14.53
N ALA A 43 8.97 9.99 -13.53
CA ALA A 43 9.39 9.88 -12.14
C ALA A 43 10.30 8.66 -11.93
N TYR A 44 10.02 7.53 -12.57
CA TYR A 44 10.91 6.36 -12.51
C TYR A 44 12.27 6.61 -13.14
N ASN A 45 12.33 7.33 -14.26
CA ASN A 45 13.62 7.71 -14.84
C ASN A 45 14.45 8.57 -13.87
N LEU A 46 13.81 9.54 -13.20
CA LEU A 46 14.50 10.34 -12.18
C LEU A 46 14.97 9.51 -10.97
N GLN A 47 14.20 8.48 -10.57
CA GLN A 47 14.64 7.58 -9.50
C GLN A 47 15.88 6.78 -9.92
N ASP A 48 15.91 6.31 -11.18
CA ASP A 48 16.99 5.47 -11.68
C ASP A 48 18.25 6.29 -12.06
N GLU A 49 18.09 7.49 -12.62
CA GLU A 49 19.19 8.36 -13.06
C GLU A 49 19.80 9.19 -11.93
N ASP A 50 18.96 9.77 -11.07
CA ASP A 50 19.38 10.70 -10.02
C ASP A 50 19.38 10.07 -8.62
N GLY A 51 18.95 8.81 -8.48
CA GLY A 51 18.84 8.12 -7.19
C GLY A 51 17.76 8.70 -6.26
N LEU A 52 16.83 9.49 -6.80
CA LEU A 52 15.76 10.12 -6.03
C LEU A 52 14.74 9.08 -5.57
N ASP A 53 14.02 9.36 -4.48
CA ASP A 53 12.85 8.57 -4.13
C ASP A 53 11.56 9.09 -4.79
N THR A 54 10.43 8.45 -4.46
CA THR A 54 9.13 8.80 -5.04
C THR A 54 8.67 10.22 -4.69
N VAL A 55 8.95 10.70 -3.48
CA VAL A 55 8.57 12.06 -3.05
C VAL A 55 9.41 13.09 -3.81
N GLU A 56 10.72 12.89 -3.81
CA GLU A 56 11.67 13.80 -4.45
C GLU A 56 11.46 13.88 -5.96
N SER A 57 11.22 12.74 -6.62
CA SER A 57 10.93 12.69 -8.04
C SER A 57 9.65 13.45 -8.39
N ASN A 58 8.58 13.31 -7.60
CA ASN A 58 7.34 14.03 -7.83
C ASN A 58 7.52 15.54 -7.65
N LEU A 59 8.23 15.96 -6.60
CA LEU A 59 8.55 17.37 -6.36
C LEU A 59 9.40 17.96 -7.48
N LYS A 60 10.41 17.23 -7.97
CA LYS A 60 11.25 17.64 -9.11
C LYS A 60 10.46 17.80 -10.40
N LEU A 61 9.40 17.02 -10.57
CA LEU A 61 8.46 17.15 -11.69
C LEU A 61 7.39 18.22 -11.49
N GLY A 62 7.38 18.94 -10.35
CA GLY A 62 6.44 20.01 -10.04
C GLY A 62 5.10 19.54 -9.47
N TYR A 63 5.01 18.30 -8.97
CA TYR A 63 3.80 17.72 -8.37
C TYR A 63 3.90 17.64 -6.85
N ALA A 64 2.75 17.58 -6.18
CA ALA A 64 2.71 17.20 -4.78
C ALA A 64 3.18 15.74 -4.60
N PRO A 65 3.72 15.36 -3.41
CA PRO A 65 4.15 13.99 -3.13
C PRO A 65 3.06 12.94 -3.39
N ASP A 66 1.80 13.31 -3.14
CA ASP A 66 0.61 12.54 -3.48
C ASP A 66 -0.50 13.50 -3.92
N CYS A 67 -1.03 13.32 -5.14
CA CYS A 67 -2.09 14.16 -5.71
C CYS A 67 -3.45 13.46 -5.71
N ARG A 68 -3.59 12.30 -5.04
CA ARG A 68 -4.84 11.53 -5.01
C ARG A 68 -5.87 12.16 -4.09
N ASP A 69 -7.13 12.11 -4.50
CA ASP A 69 -8.29 12.46 -3.67
C ASP A 69 -9.23 11.26 -3.55
N PHE A 70 -9.49 10.82 -2.32
CA PHE A 70 -10.36 9.67 -2.05
C PHE A 70 -11.81 10.08 -1.74
N ALA A 71 -12.17 11.36 -1.89
CA ALA A 71 -13.55 11.83 -1.70
C ALA A 71 -14.54 11.16 -2.68
N ASP A 72 -14.09 10.82 -3.89
CA ASP A 72 -14.88 10.02 -4.84
C ASP A 72 -15.23 8.64 -4.29
N ALA A 73 -14.31 7.99 -3.57
CA ALA A 73 -14.56 6.68 -2.98
C ALA A 73 -15.66 6.76 -1.92
N ARG A 74 -15.59 7.75 -1.02
CA ARG A 74 -16.62 8.00 -0.02
C ARG A 74 -17.97 8.30 -0.65
N ARG A 75 -18.01 9.10 -1.72
CA ARG A 75 -19.25 9.39 -2.47
C ARG A 75 -19.84 8.15 -3.12
N ALA A 76 -19.00 7.31 -3.73
CA ALA A 76 -19.42 6.05 -4.34
C ALA A 76 -20.03 5.09 -3.30
N LEU A 77 -19.38 4.89 -2.15
CA LEU A 77 -19.91 4.04 -1.08
C LEU A 77 -21.27 4.53 -0.58
N LYS A 78 -21.42 5.84 -0.34
CA LYS A 78 -22.71 6.43 0.07
C LYS A 78 -23.79 6.26 -0.98
N HIS A 79 -23.44 6.42 -2.26
CA HIS A 79 -24.38 6.24 -3.36
C HIS A 79 -24.90 4.79 -3.45
N LEU A 80 -24.04 3.80 -3.14
CA LEU A 80 -24.42 2.39 -3.04
C LEU A 80 -25.22 2.06 -1.75
N GLY A 81 -25.48 3.04 -0.88
CA GLY A 81 -26.18 2.83 0.39
C GLY A 81 -25.32 2.19 1.47
N ILE A 82 -24.00 2.12 1.29
CA ILE A 82 -23.08 1.54 2.26
C ILE A 82 -22.85 2.55 3.39
N ARG A 83 -23.15 2.12 4.62
CA ARG A 83 -23.10 2.98 5.82
C ARG A 83 -21.85 2.75 6.67
N SER A 84 -21.20 1.61 6.49
CA SER A 84 -20.03 1.20 7.25
C SER A 84 -19.23 0.19 6.42
N VAL A 85 -17.90 0.25 6.53
CA VAL A 85 -16.96 -0.64 5.85
C VAL A 85 -15.84 -1.09 6.78
N MET A 86 -15.49 -2.37 6.66
CA MET A 86 -14.16 -2.86 7.03
C MET A 86 -13.22 -2.53 5.87
N LEU A 87 -12.29 -1.60 6.08
CA LEU A 87 -11.43 -1.06 5.04
C LEU A 87 -10.09 -1.78 4.99
N TYR A 88 -9.82 -2.48 3.89
CA TYR A 88 -8.54 -3.10 3.60
C TYR A 88 -7.56 -2.05 3.04
N THR A 89 -6.65 -1.54 3.87
CA THR A 89 -5.68 -0.50 3.48
C THR A 89 -4.48 -0.43 4.40
N ASN A 90 -3.32 -0.10 3.81
CA ASN A 90 -2.16 0.37 4.57
C ASN A 90 -2.05 1.90 4.55
N ASN A 91 -2.80 2.59 3.70
CA ASN A 91 -2.69 4.04 3.52
C ASN A 91 -3.63 4.79 4.50
N PRO A 92 -3.10 5.55 5.48
CA PRO A 92 -3.92 6.31 6.42
C PRO A 92 -4.75 7.41 5.75
N ALA A 93 -4.31 7.95 4.61
CA ALA A 93 -5.09 8.95 3.87
C ALA A 93 -6.43 8.38 3.36
N LYS A 94 -6.49 7.07 3.05
CA LYS A 94 -7.77 6.42 2.71
C LYS A 94 -8.70 6.32 3.92
N VAL A 95 -8.15 5.99 5.09
CA VAL A 95 -8.91 5.94 6.36
C VAL A 95 -9.50 7.31 6.66
N ALA A 96 -8.66 8.35 6.63
CA ALA A 96 -9.08 9.72 6.87
C ALA A 96 -10.18 10.20 5.89
N ALA A 97 -10.04 9.87 4.61
CA ALA A 97 -11.00 10.30 3.60
C ALA A 97 -12.37 9.61 3.70
N LEU A 98 -12.43 8.35 4.12
CA LEU A 98 -13.69 7.65 4.35
C LEU A 98 -14.33 8.06 5.68
N GLY A 99 -13.51 8.41 6.68
CA GLY A 99 -13.93 8.94 7.97
C GLY A 99 -14.85 7.95 8.71
N GLU A 100 -16.00 8.44 9.18
CA GLU A 100 -17.00 7.66 9.94
C GLU A 100 -17.55 6.43 9.22
N LEU A 101 -17.34 6.30 7.90
CA LEU A 101 -17.70 5.06 7.21
C LEU A 101 -16.79 3.89 7.61
N VAL A 102 -15.58 4.14 8.12
CA VAL A 102 -14.64 3.07 8.49
C VAL A 102 -14.99 2.56 9.88
N SER A 103 -15.51 1.33 9.98
CA SER A 103 -15.72 0.66 11.26
C SER A 103 -14.49 -0.11 11.74
N GLU A 104 -13.66 -0.54 10.80
CA GLU A 104 -12.47 -1.34 11.06
C GLU A 104 -11.46 -1.12 9.94
N VAL A 105 -10.17 -1.09 10.28
CA VAL A 105 -9.07 -1.05 9.31
C VAL A 105 -8.36 -2.40 9.34
N ARG A 106 -8.26 -3.06 8.19
CA ARG A 106 -7.43 -4.25 8.02
C ARG A 106 -6.22 -3.92 7.18
N ALA A 107 -5.04 -4.10 7.75
CA ALA A 107 -3.79 -3.97 7.01
C ALA A 107 -3.70 -5.05 5.93
N VAL A 108 -3.18 -4.67 4.77
CA VAL A 108 -2.96 -5.58 3.64
C VAL A 108 -1.50 -6.00 3.64
N PRO A 109 -1.18 -7.30 3.55
CA PRO A 109 0.19 -7.76 3.49
C PRO A 109 0.99 -7.15 2.32
N ALA A 110 2.25 -6.84 2.56
CA ALA A 110 3.23 -6.52 1.54
C ALA A 110 4.28 -7.65 1.47
N ARG A 111 4.71 -7.98 0.25
CA ARG A 111 5.73 -9.01 -0.02
C ARG A 111 7.04 -8.33 -0.44
N PRO A 112 7.95 -8.02 0.51
CA PRO A 112 9.24 -7.42 0.20
C PRO A 112 10.10 -8.35 -0.64
N ASN A 113 10.82 -7.77 -1.59
CA ASN A 113 11.88 -8.38 -2.37
C ASN A 113 12.93 -7.32 -2.73
N ARG A 114 14.04 -7.75 -3.33
CA ARG A 114 15.18 -6.87 -3.67
C ARG A 114 14.80 -5.65 -4.52
N ASN A 115 13.72 -5.73 -5.31
CA ASN A 115 13.32 -4.67 -6.23
C ASN A 115 12.26 -3.71 -5.67
N ASN A 116 11.62 -4.00 -4.52
CA ASN A 116 10.54 -3.18 -3.98
C ASN A 116 10.76 -2.74 -2.52
N ILE A 117 11.84 -3.16 -1.87
CA ILE A 117 12.07 -2.86 -0.45
C ILE A 117 12.15 -1.35 -0.17
N ASP A 118 12.84 -0.58 -1.01
CA ASP A 118 12.98 0.86 -0.83
C ASP A 118 11.66 1.60 -1.11
N TYR A 119 10.86 1.08 -2.04
CA TYR A 119 9.52 1.57 -2.30
C TYR A 119 8.59 1.35 -1.09
N LEU A 120 8.63 0.16 -0.47
CA LEU A 120 7.86 -0.16 0.73
C LEU A 120 8.32 0.67 1.94
N ARG A 121 9.64 0.87 2.10
CA ARG A 121 10.20 1.78 3.12
C ARG A 121 9.73 3.22 2.93
N THR A 122 9.76 3.72 1.68
CA THR A 122 9.26 5.07 1.37
C THR A 122 7.79 5.22 1.75
N LYS A 123 6.95 4.21 1.44
CA LYS A 123 5.54 4.18 1.87
C LYS A 123 5.38 4.24 3.38
N GLN A 124 6.19 3.47 4.12
CA GLN A 124 6.14 3.44 5.58
C GLN A 124 6.60 4.77 6.18
N VAL A 125 7.80 5.22 5.84
CA VAL A 125 8.47 6.36 6.47
C VAL A 125 7.87 7.70 6.02
N LYS A 126 7.61 7.88 4.72
CA LYS A 126 7.19 9.19 4.16
C LYS A 126 5.67 9.34 4.05
N PHE A 127 4.92 8.23 4.05
CA PHE A 127 3.45 8.26 3.92
C PHE A 127 2.72 7.58 5.09
N ASN A 128 3.44 7.18 6.13
CA ASN A 128 2.91 6.57 7.34
C ASN A 128 2.04 5.32 7.07
N HIS A 129 2.43 4.52 6.07
CA HIS A 129 1.67 3.32 5.75
C HIS A 129 1.78 2.24 6.85
N LEU A 130 0.65 1.63 7.21
CA LEU A 130 0.53 0.44 8.08
C LEU A 130 1.02 -0.80 7.32
N THR A 131 2.29 -0.85 6.96
CA THR A 131 2.84 -1.96 6.16
C THR A 131 3.03 -3.20 7.04
N VAL A 132 2.26 -4.25 6.77
CA VAL A 132 2.51 -5.58 7.32
C VAL A 132 3.44 -6.34 6.38
N LEU A 133 4.67 -6.60 6.79
CA LEU A 133 5.65 -7.32 5.97
C LEU A 133 5.49 -8.83 6.15
N ARG A 134 5.21 -9.55 5.05
CA ARG A 134 5.31 -11.02 5.02
C ARG A 134 6.70 -11.42 4.54
N SER A 135 7.45 -12.12 5.38
CA SER A 135 8.68 -12.76 4.91
C SER A 135 8.33 -13.82 3.85
N PRO A 136 9.07 -13.92 2.73
CA PRO A 136 8.93 -15.06 1.85
C PRO A 136 9.26 -16.33 2.65
N ARG A 137 8.30 -17.26 2.81
CA ARG A 137 8.62 -18.60 3.31
C ARG A 137 9.46 -19.31 2.25
N TYR A 138 10.77 -19.30 2.42
CA TYR A 138 11.66 -20.16 1.67
C TYR A 138 11.61 -21.56 2.29
N GLY A 139 10.96 -22.50 1.58
CA GLY A 139 11.08 -23.92 1.87
C GLY A 139 12.50 -24.39 1.59
N SER A 140 13.01 -25.20 2.51
CA SER A 140 14.33 -25.85 2.49
C SER A 140 14.62 -26.54 1.16
N ASP A 141 15.59 -26.04 0.41
CA ASP A 141 16.93 -26.62 0.39
C ASP A 141 17.88 -25.79 -0.49
N SER A 142 19.06 -25.49 0.07
CA SER A 142 20.24 -24.86 -0.55
C SER A 142 20.16 -23.37 -0.94
N GLY A 143 20.60 -22.49 -0.03
CA GLY A 143 21.02 -21.11 -0.35
C GLY A 143 20.59 -20.03 0.64
N GLU A 144 20.99 -20.20 1.90
CA GLU A 144 20.91 -19.31 3.08
C GLU A 144 20.40 -17.86 2.94
N LEU A 145 19.55 -17.47 3.91
CA LEU A 145 19.60 -16.16 4.58
C LEU A 145 19.23 -16.32 6.08
N SER A 146 20.14 -15.89 6.95
CA SER A 146 20.02 -15.85 8.42
C SER A 146 19.19 -14.64 8.90
N PRO A 147 18.63 -14.66 10.12
CA PRO A 147 17.57 -13.75 10.54
C PRO A 147 18.07 -12.32 10.77
N VAL A 148 17.26 -11.34 10.36
CA VAL A 148 17.37 -9.97 10.87
C VAL A 148 16.70 -9.97 12.24
N THR A 149 17.51 -9.78 13.27
CA THR A 149 17.07 -9.70 14.66
C THR A 149 16.42 -8.35 14.97
N THR A 150 15.39 -8.47 15.82
CA THR A 150 14.65 -7.45 16.60
C THR A 150 13.79 -6.45 15.82
N ALA A 151 12.50 -6.72 15.73
CA ALA A 151 11.53 -6.29 16.75
C ALA A 151 10.24 -7.12 16.64
N GLY A 152 9.96 -7.93 17.67
CA GLY A 152 8.67 -8.59 17.91
C GLY A 152 8.15 -9.53 16.81
N GLU A 153 8.71 -10.73 16.70
CA GLU A 153 8.06 -11.81 15.97
C GLU A 153 6.90 -12.37 16.81
N ASP A 154 5.67 -12.31 16.31
CA ASP A 154 4.63 -13.24 16.76
C ASP A 154 4.74 -14.56 15.99
N GLU A 155 4.19 -15.65 16.54
CA GLU A 155 4.26 -17.01 15.97
C GLU A 155 3.63 -17.13 14.56
N SER A 156 3.06 -16.05 14.02
CA SER A 156 2.44 -16.00 12.70
C SER A 156 3.31 -15.37 11.59
N GLY A 157 4.49 -14.84 11.93
CA GLY A 157 5.48 -14.33 10.97
C GLY A 157 5.13 -12.95 10.39
N TYR A 158 4.39 -12.15 11.15
CA TYR A 158 3.99 -10.79 10.78
C TYR A 158 4.68 -9.76 11.67
N PHE A 159 5.18 -8.68 11.07
CA PHE A 159 5.64 -7.49 11.80
C PHE A 159 4.53 -6.45 11.80
N TYR A 160 4.07 -6.03 12.99
CA TYR A 160 3.16 -4.91 13.19
C TYR A 160 3.93 -3.69 13.70
N ASN A 161 3.56 -2.49 13.25
CA ASN A 161 3.85 -1.28 14.02
C ASN A 161 2.81 -1.20 15.13
N GLU A 162 3.24 -1.15 16.39
CA GLU A 162 2.39 -0.65 17.47
C GLU A 162 1.98 0.78 17.09
N LEU A 163 0.67 1.03 17.05
CA LEU A 163 0.13 2.38 16.91
C LEU A 163 0.70 3.21 18.07
N MET A 164 1.55 4.20 17.79
CA MET A 164 1.88 5.17 18.83
C MET A 164 0.60 5.96 19.16
N ASP A 165 0.21 5.87 20.43
CA ASP A 165 -0.90 6.61 21.07
C ASP A 165 -0.82 8.13 20.85
#